data_AF-A0A8J6EEP4-F1
#
_entry.id   AF-A0A8J6EEP4-F1
#
_cell.length_a   1.000
_cell.length_b   1.000
_cell.length_c   1.000
_cell.angle_alpha   90.00
_cell.angle_beta   90.00
_cell.angle_gamma   90.00
#
_symmetry.space_group_name_H-M   'P 1'
#
loop_
_entity.id
_entity.type
_entity.pdbx_description
1 polymer ?
#
loop_
_entity_poly.entity_id
_entity_poly.type
_entity_poly.pdbx_seq_one_letter_code
_entity_poly.pdbx_strand_id
1 'polypeptide(L)'
;MSASAVRSVDRRILELASKLTESSNSSDPVLLLTLRDILTSAEPGSKELQELKEDSYSYGLVQYCVLVLKQDYSRVDGGWTTAAGLADVLSKCCVGLDPKNDADDFYSNLLPSAALNMLVLGRRIQARFVRSVKDEESAELLRCFRLVMDSLCWLFSGYVQLVELVFRQEHFLQLLMTDDVESGTAVMSVLQALLRANSSVLHQIPEETLHPILDELVYKLSASSNPVTGSSASRSLLLMVESSPCIVQTMDMRYKGLRSLLSKQWAGKGFDRDLNRLLDILYSSSYQKQELQRLHRAACVIQAVWRGFQIRKRMRKLPGAVTSLQRSFRAKRHQEMKQQKRRKEEEELRERLKLQRLRAMREFREKQLALLEIVHAGQMDKHMRDTREMSALVIQKHWKGHRHRRRFLLQKQTLKQYKAAVTIQRAALRFLKKRRRIRESLSPWRKHQELPDEERLRLQQKVDAHLQLHPVRIF
;
A
#
# COMPACT_ATOMS: atom_id res chain seq x y z
N MET A 1 -7.90 -54.00 30.90
CA MET A 1 -6.71 -53.96 31.78
C MET A 1 -5.50 -54.38 30.96
N SER A 2 -4.84 -53.45 30.28
CA SER A 2 -3.51 -53.68 29.71
C SER A 2 -2.50 -53.14 30.71
N ALA A 3 -1.61 -54.01 31.19
CA ALA A 3 -0.55 -53.64 32.12
C ALA A 3 0.32 -52.53 31.52
N SER A 4 0.20 -51.31 32.05
CA SER A 4 1.21 -50.28 31.84
C SER A 4 2.47 -50.76 32.57
N ALA A 5 3.49 -51.16 31.81
CA ALA A 5 4.79 -51.47 32.36
C ALA A 5 5.24 -50.27 33.23
N VAL A 6 5.34 -50.49 34.53
CA VAL A 6 5.88 -49.51 35.47
C VAL A 6 7.33 -49.29 35.05
N ARG A 7 7.59 -48.13 34.44
CA ARG A 7 8.91 -47.75 33.95
C ARG A 7 9.86 -47.63 35.15
N SER A 8 10.97 -48.37 35.16
CA SER A 8 11.95 -48.26 36.24
C SER A 8 12.80 -47.02 36.02
N VAL A 9 12.65 -46.04 36.90
CA VAL A 9 13.47 -44.82 36.92
C VAL A 9 14.93 -45.17 37.19
N ASP A 10 15.86 -44.48 36.55
CA ASP A 10 17.29 -44.70 36.77
C ASP A 10 17.67 -44.48 38.24
N ARG A 11 18.30 -45.50 38.84
CA ARG A 11 18.66 -45.53 40.25
C ARG A 11 19.60 -44.39 40.66
N ARG A 12 20.45 -43.91 39.73
CA ARG A 12 21.38 -42.80 39.97
C ARG A 12 20.66 -41.47 40.12
N ILE A 13 19.59 -41.25 39.34
CA ILE A 13 18.76 -40.04 39.42
C ILE A 13 17.95 -40.04 40.72
N LEU A 14 17.41 -41.19 41.13
CA LEU A 14 16.71 -41.36 42.40
C LEU A 14 17.62 -41.08 43.60
N GLU A 15 18.83 -41.64 43.61
CA GLU A 15 19.81 -41.44 44.68
C GLU A 15 20.29 -39.98 44.75
N LEU A 16 20.37 -39.28 43.61
CA LEU A 16 20.70 -37.86 43.57
C LEU A 16 19.56 -37.00 44.12
N ALA A 17 18.32 -37.28 43.70
CA ALA A 17 17.14 -36.57 44.17
C ALA A 17 16.95 -36.74 45.70
N SER A 18 17.16 -37.96 46.22
CA SER A 18 17.03 -38.21 47.67
C SER A 18 18.08 -37.46 48.48
N LYS A 19 19.35 -37.45 48.04
CA LYS A 19 20.44 -36.69 48.69
C LYS A 19 20.18 -35.18 48.72
N LEU A 20 19.54 -34.65 47.67
CA LEU A 20 19.18 -33.23 47.60
C LEU A 20 18.00 -32.89 48.52
N THR A 21 17.07 -33.80 48.75
CA THR A 21 15.97 -33.61 49.72
C THR A 21 16.43 -33.74 51.18
N GLU A 22 17.43 -34.57 51.46
CA GLU A 22 17.96 -34.80 52.82
C GLU A 22 18.92 -33.70 53.30
N SER A 23 19.58 -32.99 52.38
CA SER A 23 20.52 -31.89 52.67
C SER A 23 19.80 -30.57 52.96
N SER A 24 18.90 -30.57 53.93
CA SER A 24 17.89 -29.52 54.13
C SER A 24 18.39 -28.16 54.66
N ASN A 25 19.70 -27.93 54.88
CA ASN A 25 20.21 -26.66 55.43
C ASN A 25 21.50 -26.10 54.81
N SER A 26 22.12 -26.80 53.87
CA SER A 26 23.21 -26.28 53.03
C SER A 26 23.11 -26.93 51.66
N SER A 27 22.19 -26.42 50.84
CA SER A 27 21.99 -26.84 49.45
C SER A 27 23.31 -26.75 48.70
N ASP A 28 24.03 -27.87 48.56
CA ASP A 28 25.34 -27.91 47.93
C ASP A 28 25.15 -28.03 46.41
N PRO A 29 25.33 -26.94 45.64
CA PRO A 29 25.09 -26.95 44.19
C PRO A 29 26.09 -27.85 43.46
N VAL A 30 27.18 -28.24 44.12
CA VAL A 30 28.19 -29.16 43.60
C VAL A 30 27.58 -30.55 43.36
N LEU A 31 26.62 -31.00 44.18
CA LEU A 31 25.97 -32.30 43.99
C LEU A 31 25.24 -32.39 42.65
N LEU A 32 24.67 -31.29 42.16
CA LEU A 32 23.99 -31.25 40.86
C LEU A 32 24.95 -31.41 39.67
N LEU A 33 26.26 -31.18 39.85
CA LEU A 33 27.23 -31.46 38.80
C LEU A 33 27.37 -32.95 38.52
N THR A 34 27.03 -33.83 39.48
CA THR A 34 27.01 -35.29 39.25
C THR A 34 26.00 -35.69 38.17
N LEU A 35 24.96 -34.86 37.95
CA LEU A 35 24.00 -35.04 36.86
C LEU A 35 24.68 -34.96 35.49
N ARG A 36 25.74 -34.15 35.37
CA ARG A 36 26.58 -34.11 34.16
C ARG A 36 27.14 -35.49 33.86
N ASP A 37 27.72 -36.13 34.86
CA ASP A 37 28.44 -37.39 34.71
C ASP A 37 27.46 -38.52 34.37
N ILE A 38 26.26 -38.50 34.98
CA ILE A 38 25.14 -39.39 34.64
C ILE A 38 24.75 -39.22 33.17
N LEU A 39 24.55 -37.99 32.69
CA LEU A 39 24.16 -37.72 31.30
C LEU A 39 25.25 -38.07 30.29
N THR A 40 26.54 -37.88 30.63
CA THR A 40 27.66 -38.24 29.75
C THR A 40 27.91 -39.74 29.64
N SER A 41 27.36 -40.54 30.57
CA SER A 41 27.48 -42.00 30.52
C SER A 41 26.64 -42.64 29.42
N ALA A 42 25.63 -41.93 28.91
CA ALA A 42 24.76 -42.38 27.82
C ALA A 42 25.22 -41.80 26.47
N GLU A 43 25.06 -42.57 25.38
CA GLU A 43 25.45 -42.12 24.05
C GLU A 43 24.57 -40.95 23.56
N PRO A 44 25.13 -39.95 22.83
CA PRO A 44 24.37 -38.83 22.28
C PRO A 44 23.24 -39.31 21.35
N GLY A 45 22.00 -38.92 21.65
CA GLY A 45 20.83 -39.29 20.83
C GLY A 45 20.30 -40.72 21.10
N SER A 46 20.85 -41.43 22.08
CA SER A 46 20.29 -42.70 22.53
C SER A 46 18.93 -42.53 23.21
N LYS A 47 18.11 -43.59 23.18
CA LYS A 47 16.85 -43.62 23.94
C LYS A 47 17.10 -43.53 25.44
N GLU A 48 18.18 -44.13 25.92
CA GLU A 48 18.62 -44.06 27.32
C GLU A 48 18.85 -42.61 27.76
N LEU A 49 19.52 -41.78 26.94
CA LEU A 49 19.72 -40.37 27.25
C LEU A 49 18.40 -39.59 27.33
N GLN A 50 17.44 -39.90 26.46
CA GLN A 50 16.11 -39.26 26.50
C GLN A 50 15.34 -39.66 27.76
N GLU A 51 15.47 -40.91 28.19
CA GLU A 51 14.88 -41.42 29.43
C GLU A 51 15.50 -40.77 30.67
N LEU A 52 16.82 -40.64 30.72
CA LEU A 52 17.51 -39.93 31.80
C LEU A 52 17.09 -38.46 31.90
N LYS A 53 16.83 -37.79 30.77
CA LYS A 53 16.33 -36.40 30.76
C LYS A 53 14.88 -36.30 31.24
N GLU A 54 14.01 -37.21 30.81
CA GLU A 54 12.62 -37.30 31.28
C GLU A 54 12.59 -37.55 32.81
N ASP A 55 13.40 -38.49 33.29
CA ASP A 55 13.53 -38.80 34.71
C ASP A 55 14.05 -37.57 35.49
N SER A 56 15.11 -36.92 35.01
CA SER A 56 15.68 -35.71 35.65
C SER A 56 14.65 -34.58 35.78
N TYR A 57 13.78 -34.41 34.79
CA TYR A 57 12.71 -33.41 34.84
C TYR A 57 11.57 -33.82 35.79
N SER A 58 11.16 -35.09 35.77
CA SER A 58 10.09 -35.59 36.63
C SER A 58 10.43 -35.56 38.12
N TYR A 59 11.71 -35.74 38.48
CA TYR A 59 12.20 -35.66 39.85
C TYR A 59 12.61 -34.24 40.29
N GLY A 60 12.30 -33.22 39.49
CA GLY A 60 12.51 -31.82 39.89
C GLY A 60 13.95 -31.32 39.81
N LEU A 61 14.89 -32.11 39.27
CA LEU A 61 16.31 -31.76 39.26
C LEU A 61 16.60 -30.59 38.31
N VAL A 62 15.91 -30.55 37.16
CA VAL A 62 16.05 -29.46 36.17
C VAL A 62 15.52 -28.15 36.74
N GLN A 63 14.37 -28.18 37.41
CA GLN A 63 13.73 -27.05 38.09
C GLN A 63 14.64 -26.53 39.20
N TYR A 64 15.27 -27.44 39.95
CA TYR A 64 16.21 -27.10 41.00
C TYR A 64 17.50 -26.47 40.44
N CYS A 65 18.05 -26.97 39.32
CA CYS A 65 19.14 -26.31 38.61
C CYS A 65 18.79 -24.86 38.22
N VAL A 66 17.59 -24.62 37.69
CA VAL A 66 17.12 -23.25 37.36
C VAL A 66 17.07 -22.36 38.60
N LEU A 67 16.58 -22.89 39.73
CA LEU A 67 16.49 -22.14 41.00
C LEU A 67 17.88 -21.76 41.53
N VAL A 68 18.80 -22.73 41.53
CA VAL A 68 20.13 -22.60 42.13
C VAL A 68 21.03 -21.67 41.29
N LEU A 69 20.79 -21.53 39.99
CA LEU A 69 21.47 -20.52 39.15
C LEU A 69 21.23 -19.06 39.60
N LYS A 70 20.16 -18.78 40.35
CA LYS A 70 19.90 -17.42 40.87
C LYS A 70 20.76 -17.05 42.08
N GLN A 71 21.42 -18.02 42.71
CA GLN A 71 22.21 -17.81 43.92
C GLN A 71 23.49 -16.99 43.64
N ASP A 72 24.10 -16.44 44.70
CA ASP A 72 25.38 -15.76 44.60
C ASP A 72 26.53 -16.72 44.94
N TYR A 73 27.31 -17.07 43.93
CA TYR A 73 28.36 -18.10 44.03
C TYR A 73 29.68 -17.55 44.57
N SER A 74 29.69 -16.36 45.17
CA SER A 74 30.86 -15.84 45.89
C SER A 74 31.20 -16.64 47.16
N ARG A 75 30.24 -17.38 47.75
CA ARG A 75 30.40 -18.08 49.03
C ARG A 75 30.04 -19.57 48.97
N VAL A 76 29.80 -20.08 47.77
CA VAL A 76 29.42 -21.47 47.52
C VAL A 76 30.68 -22.27 47.20
N ASP A 77 30.75 -23.52 47.65
CA ASP A 77 31.86 -24.41 47.34
C ASP A 77 31.99 -24.63 45.81
N GLY A 78 33.22 -24.51 45.31
CA GLY A 78 33.54 -24.48 43.87
C GLY A 78 33.20 -23.16 43.14
N GLY A 79 32.55 -22.21 43.82
CA GLY A 79 32.39 -20.83 43.36
C GLY A 79 31.71 -20.68 41.99
N TRP A 80 32.21 -19.77 41.17
CA TRP A 80 31.67 -19.47 39.83
C TRP A 80 31.84 -20.62 38.84
N THR A 81 32.79 -21.53 39.09
CA THR A 81 32.97 -22.73 38.25
C THR A 81 31.80 -23.68 38.40
N THR A 82 31.28 -23.84 39.62
CA THR A 82 30.08 -24.61 39.89
C THR A 82 28.88 -23.99 39.16
N ALA A 83 28.69 -22.67 39.26
CA ALA A 83 27.60 -21.97 38.57
C ALA A 83 27.63 -22.16 37.05
N ALA A 84 28.81 -22.02 36.43
CA ALA A 84 28.98 -22.21 34.99
C ALA A 84 28.78 -23.67 34.58
N GLY A 85 29.24 -24.62 35.40
CA GLY A 85 28.96 -26.05 35.20
C GLY A 85 27.47 -26.37 35.28
N LEU A 86 26.72 -25.75 36.20
CA LEU A 86 25.28 -25.93 36.31
C LEU A 86 24.52 -25.34 35.12
N ALA A 87 24.98 -24.22 34.55
CA ALA A 87 24.41 -23.68 33.32
C ALA A 87 24.60 -24.66 32.14
N ASP A 88 25.78 -25.27 32.03
CA ASP A 88 26.09 -26.29 31.01
C ASP A 88 25.21 -27.52 31.18
N VAL A 89 25.13 -28.07 32.39
CA VAL A 89 24.25 -29.20 32.72
C VAL A 89 22.79 -28.89 32.40
N LEU A 90 22.29 -27.73 32.85
CA LEU A 90 20.92 -27.31 32.59
C LEU A 90 20.62 -27.23 31.09
N SER A 91 21.51 -26.64 30.30
CA SER A 91 21.33 -26.57 28.84
C SER A 91 21.26 -27.95 28.20
N LYS A 92 22.10 -28.90 28.64
CA LYS A 92 22.14 -30.28 28.14
C LYS A 92 20.91 -31.10 28.55
N CYS A 93 20.38 -30.86 29.76
CA CYS A 93 19.14 -31.48 30.23
C CYS A 93 17.95 -31.02 29.40
N CYS A 94 17.86 -29.70 29.16
CA CYS A 94 16.75 -29.12 28.46
C CYS A 94 16.78 -29.49 26.97
N VAL A 95 17.89 -29.31 26.25
CA VAL A 95 17.90 -29.49 24.78
C VAL A 95 17.55 -30.91 24.37
N GLY A 96 16.50 -31.05 23.55
CA GLY A 96 16.00 -32.35 23.07
C GLY A 96 15.08 -33.07 24.05
N LEU A 97 14.70 -32.43 25.16
CA LEU A 97 13.65 -32.92 26.05
C LEU A 97 12.28 -32.51 25.49
N ASP A 98 11.37 -33.48 25.46
CA ASP A 98 9.95 -33.29 25.15
C ASP A 98 9.14 -33.93 26.30
N PRO A 99 8.80 -33.16 27.34
CA PRO A 99 8.16 -33.71 28.54
C PRO A 99 6.77 -34.25 28.22
N LYS A 100 6.50 -35.50 28.57
CA LYS A 100 5.14 -36.08 28.42
C LYS A 100 4.13 -35.52 29.42
N ASN A 101 4.63 -35.09 30.58
CA ASN A 101 3.86 -34.45 31.65
C ASN A 101 4.36 -33.00 31.82
N ASP A 102 3.46 -32.07 32.09
CA ASP A 102 3.75 -30.65 32.34
C ASP A 102 4.54 -29.92 31.23
N ALA A 103 4.34 -30.33 29.97
CA ALA A 103 4.98 -29.72 28.80
C ALA A 103 4.76 -28.20 28.74
N ASP A 104 3.55 -27.73 29.07
CA ASP A 104 3.22 -26.31 29.07
C ASP A 104 4.08 -25.51 30.05
N ASP A 105 4.32 -26.03 31.27
CA ASP A 105 5.18 -25.38 32.26
C ASP A 105 6.65 -25.35 31.80
N PHE A 106 7.10 -26.43 31.16
CA PHE A 106 8.44 -26.50 30.59
C PHE A 106 8.69 -25.39 29.55
N TYR A 107 7.79 -25.25 28.57
CA TYR A 107 7.95 -24.28 27.49
C TYR A 107 7.65 -22.84 27.93
N SER A 108 6.65 -22.63 28.78
CA SER A 108 6.19 -21.28 29.17
C SER A 108 6.95 -20.67 30.34
N ASN A 109 7.44 -21.48 31.29
CA ASN A 109 8.07 -20.99 32.52
C ASN A 109 9.53 -21.42 32.63
N LEU A 110 9.82 -22.72 32.51
CA LEU A 110 11.14 -23.26 32.81
C LEU A 110 12.19 -22.79 31.79
N LEU A 111 11.96 -22.99 30.49
CA LEU A 111 12.90 -22.62 29.43
C LEU A 111 13.20 -21.10 29.41
N PRO A 112 12.20 -20.21 29.45
CA PRO A 112 12.41 -18.78 29.66
C PRO A 112 13.25 -18.48 30.91
N SER A 113 12.91 -19.07 32.06
CA SER A 113 13.63 -18.85 33.31
C SER A 113 15.08 -19.31 33.24
N ALA A 114 15.36 -20.43 32.57
CA ALA A 114 16.70 -20.94 32.34
C ALA A 114 17.54 -19.94 31.53
N ALA A 115 17.02 -19.46 30.39
CA ALA A 115 17.71 -18.48 29.55
C ALA A 115 17.95 -17.15 30.30
N LEU A 116 16.95 -16.67 31.04
CA LEU A 116 17.06 -15.45 31.85
C LEU A 116 18.11 -15.58 32.97
N ASN A 117 18.09 -16.68 33.71
CA ASN A 117 19.04 -16.90 34.79
C ASN A 117 20.48 -17.05 34.25
N MET A 118 20.66 -17.65 33.07
CA MET A 118 21.96 -17.69 32.39
C MET A 118 22.46 -16.29 31.98
N LEU A 119 21.58 -15.40 31.49
CA LEU A 119 21.95 -14.01 31.20
C LEU A 119 22.35 -13.25 32.48
N VAL A 120 21.59 -13.40 33.56
CA VAL A 120 21.90 -12.78 34.86
C VAL A 120 23.21 -13.32 35.44
N LEU A 121 23.44 -14.63 35.35
CA LEU A 121 24.68 -15.26 35.77
C LEU A 121 25.86 -14.74 34.95
N GLY A 122 25.71 -14.68 33.62
CA GLY A 122 26.70 -14.08 32.72
C GLY A 122 27.05 -12.66 33.15
N ARG A 123 26.06 -11.82 33.48
CA ARG A 123 26.30 -10.45 33.97
C ARG A 123 27.09 -10.42 35.27
N ARG A 124 26.77 -11.29 36.22
CA ARG A 124 27.45 -11.37 37.52
C ARG A 124 28.90 -11.82 37.38
N ILE A 125 29.18 -12.74 36.46
CA ILE A 125 30.54 -13.20 36.14
C ILE A 125 31.29 -12.08 35.41
N GLN A 126 30.71 -11.48 34.37
CA GLN A 126 31.33 -10.38 33.62
C GLN A 126 31.68 -9.19 34.51
N ALA A 127 30.78 -8.77 35.40
CA ALA A 127 31.03 -7.66 36.32
C ALA A 127 32.18 -7.95 37.31
N ARG A 128 32.43 -9.21 37.64
CA ARG A 128 33.57 -9.63 38.48
C ARG A 128 34.85 -9.73 37.67
N PHE A 129 34.77 -10.32 36.48
CA PHE A 129 35.87 -10.42 35.53
C PHE A 129 36.44 -9.04 35.16
N VAL A 130 35.59 -8.05 34.90
CA VAL A 130 36.04 -6.68 34.60
C VAL A 130 36.71 -6.00 35.82
N ARG A 131 36.43 -6.46 37.04
CA ARG A 131 37.00 -5.92 38.29
C ARG A 131 38.19 -6.71 38.81
N SER A 132 38.48 -7.90 38.28
CA SER A 132 39.55 -8.74 38.81
C SER A 132 40.91 -8.19 38.42
N VAL A 133 41.82 -8.16 39.39
CA VAL A 133 43.16 -7.60 39.25
C VAL A 133 44.21 -8.70 39.03
N LYS A 134 43.90 -9.95 39.41
CA LYS A 134 44.81 -11.09 39.26
C LYS A 134 44.51 -11.87 37.99
N ASP A 135 45.54 -12.15 37.20
CA ASP A 135 45.40 -12.82 35.90
C ASP A 135 44.80 -14.22 35.99
N GLU A 136 45.15 -15.01 37.02
CA GLU A 136 44.61 -16.37 37.21
C GLU A 136 43.11 -16.38 37.51
N GLU A 137 42.66 -15.51 38.41
CA GLU A 137 41.24 -15.35 38.75
C GLU A 137 40.45 -14.81 37.54
N SER A 138 41.04 -13.87 36.79
CA SER A 138 40.47 -13.33 35.55
C SER A 138 40.30 -14.42 34.48
N ALA A 139 41.31 -15.27 34.27
CA ALA A 139 41.25 -16.35 33.28
C ALA A 139 40.19 -17.39 33.64
N GLU A 140 40.06 -17.74 34.92
CA GLU A 140 39.02 -18.67 35.38
C GLU A 140 37.62 -18.09 35.22
N LEU A 141 37.40 -16.82 35.61
CA LEU A 141 36.12 -16.14 35.44
C LEU A 141 35.73 -16.02 33.96
N LEU A 142 36.70 -15.74 33.07
CA LEU A 142 36.45 -15.70 31.63
C LEU A 142 36.07 -17.06 31.07
N ARG A 143 36.72 -18.14 31.52
CA ARG A 143 36.34 -19.52 31.15
C ARG A 143 34.92 -19.83 31.60
N CYS A 144 34.56 -19.45 32.83
CA CYS A 144 33.20 -19.60 33.35
C CYS A 144 32.20 -18.80 32.52
N PHE A 145 32.54 -17.54 32.17
CA PHE A 145 31.69 -16.68 31.34
C PHE A 145 31.42 -17.30 29.97
N ARG A 146 32.47 -17.73 29.26
CA ARG A 146 32.36 -18.40 27.96
C ARG A 146 31.49 -19.65 28.05
N LEU A 147 31.71 -20.49 29.07
CA LEU A 147 30.88 -21.69 29.29
C LEU A 147 29.39 -21.34 29.45
N VAL A 148 29.04 -20.29 30.20
CA VAL A 148 27.65 -19.83 30.34
C VAL A 148 27.08 -19.32 29.01
N MET A 149 27.85 -18.54 28.24
CA MET A 149 27.43 -18.05 26.92
C MET A 149 27.23 -19.19 25.91
N ASP A 150 28.11 -20.19 25.91
CA ASP A 150 28.01 -21.38 25.07
C ASP A 150 26.79 -22.23 25.47
N SER A 151 26.53 -22.37 26.78
CA SER A 151 25.35 -23.07 27.31
C SER A 151 24.05 -22.38 26.89
N LEU A 152 24.03 -21.04 26.90
CA LEU A 152 22.89 -20.26 26.40
C LEU A 152 22.71 -20.48 24.90
N CYS A 153 23.80 -20.47 24.13
CA CYS A 153 23.77 -20.77 22.69
C CYS A 153 23.22 -22.17 22.39
N TRP A 154 23.66 -23.17 23.16
CA TRP A 154 23.16 -24.53 23.05
C TRP A 154 21.65 -24.58 23.33
N LEU A 155 21.19 -23.90 24.38
CA LEU A 155 19.79 -23.88 24.78
C LEU A 155 18.87 -23.31 23.68
N PHE A 156 19.14 -22.11 23.16
CA PHE A 156 18.28 -21.53 22.11
C PHE A 156 18.48 -22.19 20.73
N SER A 157 19.59 -22.92 20.52
CA SER A 157 19.74 -23.74 19.31
C SER A 157 18.76 -24.92 19.28
N GLY A 158 18.42 -25.47 20.45
CA GLY A 158 17.36 -26.47 20.59
C GLY A 158 15.95 -25.87 20.58
N TYR A 159 15.80 -24.62 21.02
CA TYR A 159 14.49 -23.96 21.17
C TYR A 159 14.49 -22.55 20.56
N VAL A 160 14.16 -22.47 19.27
CA VAL A 160 14.19 -21.22 18.47
C VAL A 160 13.31 -20.11 19.07
N GLN A 161 12.25 -20.46 19.79
CA GLN A 161 11.35 -19.51 20.48
C GLN A 161 12.09 -18.65 21.52
N LEU A 162 13.18 -19.16 22.11
CA LEU A 162 13.99 -18.42 23.08
C LEU A 162 14.81 -17.30 22.44
N VAL A 163 15.02 -17.32 21.11
CA VAL A 163 15.79 -16.29 20.41
C VAL A 163 15.15 -14.92 20.57
N GLU A 164 13.83 -14.81 20.37
CA GLU A 164 13.09 -13.55 20.56
C GLU A 164 13.15 -13.09 22.02
N LEU A 165 13.00 -14.04 22.96
CA LEU A 165 13.06 -13.76 24.38
C LEU A 165 14.42 -13.14 24.76
N VAL A 166 15.53 -13.80 24.41
CA VAL A 166 16.89 -13.35 24.75
C VAL A 166 17.17 -11.98 24.15
N PHE A 167 16.76 -11.74 22.89
CA PHE A 167 16.99 -10.47 22.21
C PHE A 167 16.25 -9.30 22.87
N ARG A 168 15.07 -9.54 23.46
CA ARG A 168 14.29 -8.52 24.17
C ARG A 168 14.77 -8.21 25.58
N GLN A 169 15.64 -9.04 26.16
CA GLN A 169 16.07 -8.84 27.54
C GLN A 169 17.09 -7.71 27.65
N GLU A 170 16.84 -6.80 28.60
CA GLU A 170 17.77 -5.72 28.92
C GLU A 170 19.15 -6.26 29.36
N HIS A 171 19.18 -7.42 30.02
CA HIS A 171 20.41 -8.08 30.44
C HIS A 171 21.33 -8.45 29.28
N PHE A 172 20.78 -8.77 28.10
CA PHE A 172 21.58 -9.05 26.92
C PHE A 172 22.27 -7.78 26.39
N LEU A 173 21.54 -6.67 26.30
CA LEU A 173 22.12 -5.38 25.93
C LEU A 173 23.20 -4.96 26.94
N GLN A 174 22.95 -5.11 28.24
CA GLN A 174 23.91 -4.80 29.30
C GLN A 174 25.17 -5.68 29.24
N LEU A 175 25.07 -6.94 28.82
CA LEU A 175 26.22 -7.81 28.55
C LEU A 175 27.05 -7.31 27.36
N LEU A 176 26.36 -6.81 26.33
CA LEU A 176 27.00 -6.28 25.12
C LEU A 176 27.70 -4.95 25.40
N MET A 177 27.17 -4.11 26.29
CA MET A 177 27.76 -2.84 26.73
C MET A 177 28.97 -3.04 27.67
N THR A 178 30.06 -3.57 27.13
CA THR A 178 31.35 -3.76 27.80
C THR A 178 32.50 -3.25 26.92
N ASP A 179 33.50 -2.63 27.53
CA ASP A 179 34.73 -2.19 26.84
C ASP A 179 35.77 -3.31 26.74
N ASP A 180 35.60 -4.36 27.52
CA ASP A 180 36.49 -5.51 27.50
C ASP A 180 36.32 -6.33 26.21
N VAL A 181 37.46 -6.68 25.60
CA VAL A 181 37.52 -7.34 24.30
C VAL A 181 36.99 -8.78 24.39
N GLU A 182 37.36 -9.53 25.43
CA GLU A 182 37.12 -10.98 25.49
C GLU A 182 35.67 -11.32 25.84
N SER A 183 35.09 -10.60 26.79
CA SER A 183 33.68 -10.69 27.14
C SER A 183 32.81 -10.09 26.03
N GLY A 184 33.19 -8.95 25.45
CA GLY A 184 32.46 -8.33 24.36
C GLY A 184 32.39 -9.21 23.11
N THR A 185 33.49 -9.87 22.75
CA THR A 185 33.54 -10.81 21.63
C THR A 185 32.72 -12.08 21.89
N ALA A 186 32.73 -12.61 23.11
CA ALA A 186 31.87 -13.73 23.49
C ALA A 186 30.37 -13.36 23.38
N VAL A 187 29.95 -12.18 23.84
CA VAL A 187 28.54 -11.73 23.71
C VAL A 187 28.16 -11.45 22.25
N MET A 188 29.06 -10.87 21.44
CA MET A 188 28.84 -10.75 20.01
C MET A 188 28.73 -12.12 19.31
N SER A 189 29.46 -13.14 19.77
CA SER A 189 29.30 -14.51 19.29
C SER A 189 27.89 -15.04 19.58
N VAL A 190 27.35 -14.77 20.79
CA VAL A 190 25.96 -15.08 21.14
C VAL A 190 24.99 -14.35 20.20
N LEU A 191 25.19 -13.04 19.94
CA LEU A 191 24.36 -12.28 18.99
C LEU A 191 24.36 -12.92 17.60
N GLN A 192 25.53 -13.31 17.10
CA GLN A 192 25.65 -13.95 15.80
C GLN A 192 24.97 -15.33 15.79
N ALA A 193 25.03 -16.08 16.89
CA ALA A 193 24.34 -17.36 17.02
C ALA A 193 22.81 -17.19 17.07
N LEU A 194 22.29 -16.19 17.78
CA LEU A 194 20.87 -15.83 17.78
C LEU A 194 20.37 -15.52 16.36
N LEU A 195 21.11 -14.69 15.62
CA LEU A 195 20.78 -14.31 14.24
C LEU A 195 20.81 -15.50 13.27
N ARG A 196 21.73 -16.45 13.47
CA ARG A 196 21.79 -17.69 12.67
C ARG A 196 20.66 -18.65 13.01
N ALA A 197 20.27 -18.75 14.28
CA ALA A 197 19.19 -19.62 14.73
C ALA A 197 17.81 -19.14 14.24
N ASN A 198 17.59 -17.82 14.22
CA ASN A 198 16.36 -17.23 13.68
C ASN A 198 16.64 -15.89 12.98
N SER A 199 16.89 -15.91 11.68
CA SER A 199 17.08 -14.68 10.88
C SER A 199 15.82 -13.82 10.81
N SER A 200 14.63 -14.42 10.95
CA SER A 200 13.36 -13.70 10.87
C SER A 200 13.06 -12.87 12.12
N VAL A 201 13.77 -13.11 13.24
CA VAL A 201 13.54 -12.45 14.54
C VAL A 201 13.62 -10.92 14.44
N LEU A 202 14.47 -10.40 13.55
CA LEU A 202 14.65 -8.96 13.37
C LEU A 202 13.40 -8.23 12.87
N HIS A 203 12.45 -8.94 12.24
CA HIS A 203 11.17 -8.36 11.82
C HIS A 203 10.14 -8.29 12.95
N GLN A 204 10.31 -9.10 14.00
CA GLN A 204 9.38 -9.22 15.13
C GLN A 204 9.78 -8.33 16.32
N ILE A 205 11.01 -7.82 16.30
CA ILE A 205 11.57 -7.01 17.39
C ILE A 205 11.29 -5.53 17.11
N PRO A 206 10.80 -4.77 18.10
CA PRO A 206 10.56 -3.34 17.95
C PRO A 206 11.88 -2.57 17.75
N GLU A 207 11.80 -1.47 17.02
CA GLU A 207 12.93 -0.59 16.75
C GLU A 207 13.61 -0.09 18.04
N GLU A 208 12.85 0.11 19.11
CA GLU A 208 13.34 0.55 20.43
C GLU A 208 14.36 -0.41 21.05
N THR A 209 14.25 -1.72 20.79
CA THR A 209 15.21 -2.72 21.28
C THR A 209 16.37 -2.93 20.30
N LEU A 210 16.10 -2.80 19.00
CA LEU A 210 17.09 -3.01 17.95
C LEU A 210 18.11 -1.87 17.89
N HIS A 211 17.65 -0.62 18.06
CA HIS A 211 18.46 0.57 17.95
C HIS A 211 19.64 0.63 18.94
N PRO A 212 19.47 0.34 20.25
CA PRO A 212 20.58 0.28 21.19
C PRO A 212 21.63 -0.78 20.84
N ILE A 213 21.23 -1.94 20.32
CA ILE A 213 22.17 -2.98 19.89
C ILE A 213 22.99 -2.49 18.69
N LEU A 214 22.34 -1.85 17.71
CA LEU A 214 23.05 -1.23 16.58
C LEU A 214 23.98 -0.10 17.03
N ASP A 215 23.52 0.75 17.95
CA ASP A 215 24.31 1.84 18.53
C ASP A 215 25.57 1.30 19.20
N GLU A 216 25.45 0.23 19.99
CA GLU A 216 26.57 -0.41 20.68
C GLU A 216 27.55 -1.06 19.70
N LEU A 217 27.08 -1.77 18.66
CA LEU A 217 27.96 -2.35 17.64
C LEU A 217 28.73 -1.28 16.86
N VAL A 218 28.07 -0.18 16.50
CA VAL A 218 28.70 0.96 15.82
C VAL A 218 29.67 1.68 16.76
N TYR A 219 29.31 1.83 18.04
CA TYR A 219 30.19 2.38 19.06
C TYR A 219 31.47 1.55 19.17
N LYS A 220 31.37 0.23 19.33
CA LYS A 220 32.54 -0.67 19.37
C LYS A 220 33.43 -0.57 18.14
N LEU A 221 32.85 -0.44 16.95
CA LEU A 221 33.60 -0.22 15.71
C LEU A 221 34.32 1.12 15.68
N SER A 222 33.80 2.13 16.36
CA SER A 222 34.39 3.48 16.41
C SER A 222 35.43 3.65 17.51
N ALA A 223 35.22 3.02 18.67
CA ALA A 223 36.04 3.19 19.86
C ALA A 223 37.19 2.18 19.93
N SER A 224 36.98 0.95 19.42
CA SER A 224 38.00 -0.10 19.49
C SER A 224 39.02 0.00 18.35
N SER A 225 40.29 -0.24 18.67
CA SER A 225 41.36 -0.44 17.67
C SER A 225 41.64 -1.93 17.40
N ASN A 226 41.09 -2.83 18.21
CA ASN A 226 41.38 -4.26 18.22
C ASN A 226 40.71 -4.99 17.03
N PRO A 227 41.46 -5.71 16.18
CA PRO A 227 40.90 -6.42 15.03
C PRO A 227 39.86 -7.48 15.39
N VAL A 228 39.94 -8.11 16.57
CA VAL A 228 38.99 -9.13 17.01
C VAL A 228 37.62 -8.53 17.30
N THR A 229 37.59 -7.39 17.99
CA THR A 229 36.35 -6.63 18.24
C THR A 229 35.76 -6.11 16.94
N GLY A 230 36.58 -5.52 16.07
CA GLY A 230 36.13 -5.01 14.77
C GLY A 230 35.58 -6.11 13.85
N SER A 231 36.25 -7.26 13.79
CA SER A 231 35.80 -8.44 13.05
C SER A 231 34.46 -8.96 13.58
N SER A 232 34.34 -9.10 14.90
CA SER A 232 33.11 -9.60 15.54
C SER A 232 31.94 -8.63 15.38
N ALA A 233 32.17 -7.32 15.53
CA ALA A 233 31.13 -6.31 15.37
C ALA A 233 30.69 -6.16 13.91
N SER A 234 31.64 -6.14 12.97
CA SER A 234 31.33 -6.08 11.53
C SER A 234 30.58 -7.33 11.06
N ARG A 235 30.96 -8.52 11.53
CA ARG A 235 30.23 -9.77 11.23
C ARG A 235 28.83 -9.80 11.84
N SER A 236 28.65 -9.24 13.03
CA SER A 236 27.32 -9.08 13.64
C SER A 236 26.44 -8.15 12.82
N LEU A 237 26.95 -6.97 12.43
CA LEU A 237 26.22 -6.05 11.54
C LEU A 237 25.91 -6.67 10.17
N LEU A 238 26.85 -7.42 9.60
CA LEU A 238 26.65 -8.12 8.33
C LEU A 238 25.48 -9.11 8.44
N LEU A 239 25.45 -9.94 9.48
CA LEU A 239 24.34 -10.89 9.68
C LEU A 239 23.00 -10.18 9.88
N MET A 240 22.97 -9.04 10.57
CA MET A 240 21.74 -8.25 10.74
C MET A 240 21.23 -7.71 9.41
N VAL A 241 22.13 -7.12 8.61
CA VAL A 241 21.83 -6.56 7.29
C VAL A 241 21.39 -7.63 6.28
N GLU A 242 22.02 -8.81 6.32
CA GLU A 242 21.64 -9.95 5.48
C GLU A 242 20.28 -10.53 5.87
N SER A 243 19.94 -10.50 7.15
CA SER A 243 18.67 -11.03 7.67
C SER A 243 17.48 -10.11 7.41
N SER A 244 17.68 -8.77 7.42
CA SER A 244 16.61 -7.82 7.11
C SER A 244 17.12 -6.60 6.32
N PRO A 245 16.65 -6.40 5.07
CA PRO A 245 17.03 -5.23 4.26
C PRO A 245 16.62 -3.88 4.87
N CYS A 246 15.62 -3.86 5.76
CA CYS A 246 15.16 -2.65 6.42
C CYS A 246 16.27 -2.01 7.28
N ILE A 247 17.12 -2.84 7.89
CA ILE A 247 18.21 -2.40 8.76
C ILE A 247 19.22 -1.54 7.99
N VAL A 248 19.44 -1.81 6.70
CA VAL A 248 20.30 -0.97 5.85
C VAL A 248 19.79 0.47 5.78
N GLN A 249 18.46 0.64 5.67
CA GLN A 249 17.83 1.96 5.62
C GLN A 249 18.00 2.70 6.95
N THR A 250 17.81 1.99 8.07
CA THR A 250 18.03 2.52 9.42
C THR A 250 19.48 2.94 9.61
N MET A 251 20.44 2.11 9.19
CA MET A 251 21.87 2.40 9.28
C MET A 251 22.25 3.62 8.42
N ASP A 252 21.70 3.74 7.22
CA ASP A 252 21.93 4.89 6.33
C ASP A 252 21.37 6.21 6.89
N MET A 253 20.27 6.15 7.65
CA MET A 253 19.68 7.34 8.28
C MET A 253 20.41 7.75 9.56
N ARG A 254 20.77 6.78 10.42
CA ARG A 254 21.37 7.05 11.73
C ARG A 254 22.88 7.25 11.69
N TYR A 255 23.62 6.49 10.87
CA TYR A 255 25.09 6.43 10.92
C TYR A 255 25.75 6.89 9.63
N LYS A 256 25.63 8.18 9.29
CA LYS A 256 26.18 8.78 8.05
C LYS A 256 27.68 8.57 7.85
N GLY A 257 28.44 8.36 8.92
CA GLY A 257 29.89 8.14 8.89
C GLY A 257 30.33 6.66 8.82
N LEU A 258 29.42 5.71 9.02
CA LEU A 258 29.76 4.29 9.23
C LEU A 258 30.55 3.70 8.06
N ARG A 259 30.19 4.03 6.82
CA ARG A 259 30.88 3.52 5.63
C ARG A 259 32.32 3.99 5.55
N SER A 260 32.53 5.28 5.84
CA SER A 260 33.87 5.87 5.86
C SER A 260 34.71 5.32 7.00
N LEU A 261 34.07 5.02 8.13
CA LEU A 261 34.69 4.40 9.29
C LEU A 261 35.16 2.99 8.95
N LEU A 262 34.26 2.16 8.42
CA LEU A 262 34.54 0.80 7.96
C LEU A 262 35.68 0.77 6.93
N SER A 263 35.61 1.63 5.89
CA SER A 263 36.63 1.63 4.83
C SER A 263 37.99 2.17 5.27
N LYS A 264 38.04 3.15 6.19
CA LYS A 264 39.30 3.80 6.57
C LYS A 264 39.98 3.16 7.78
N GLN A 265 39.21 2.71 8.77
CA GLN A 265 39.76 2.20 10.03
C GLN A 265 40.00 0.69 10.04
N TRP A 266 39.25 -0.05 9.23
CA TRP A 266 39.21 -1.52 9.32
C TRP A 266 39.74 -2.26 8.08
N ALA A 267 39.97 -1.55 6.97
CA ALA A 267 40.58 -2.14 5.77
C ALA A 267 42.00 -2.65 6.07
N GLY A 268 42.31 -3.87 5.66
CA GLY A 268 43.60 -4.52 5.85
C GLY A 268 43.86 -5.09 7.25
N LYS A 269 42.84 -5.15 8.12
CA LYS A 269 42.96 -5.70 9.49
C LYS A 269 42.64 -7.21 9.60
N GLY A 270 42.59 -7.94 8.48
CA GLY A 270 42.53 -9.41 8.46
C GLY A 270 41.12 -10.03 8.39
N PHE A 271 40.07 -9.22 8.18
CA PHE A 271 38.69 -9.69 8.01
C PHE A 271 37.99 -9.04 6.80
N ASP A 272 38.77 -8.67 5.78
CA ASP A 272 38.31 -7.89 4.63
C ASP A 272 37.17 -8.54 3.85
N ARG A 273 37.03 -9.87 3.87
CA ARG A 273 35.93 -10.57 3.19
C ARG A 273 34.56 -10.13 3.72
N ASP A 274 34.39 -10.16 5.03
CA ASP A 274 33.11 -9.81 5.66
C ASP A 274 32.91 -8.29 5.66
N LEU A 275 33.99 -7.52 5.82
CA LEU A 275 33.99 -6.06 5.71
C LEU A 275 33.55 -5.57 4.32
N ASN A 276 34.15 -6.11 3.26
CA ASN A 276 33.83 -5.73 1.88
C ASN A 276 32.38 -6.10 1.54
N ARG A 277 31.91 -7.28 1.97
CA ARG A 277 30.51 -7.68 1.76
C ARG A 277 29.53 -6.74 2.47
N LEU A 278 29.83 -6.30 3.69
CA LEU A 278 29.05 -5.29 4.39
C LEU A 278 29.07 -3.95 3.64
N LEU A 279 30.25 -3.50 3.20
CA LEU A 279 30.41 -2.26 2.44
C LEU A 279 29.62 -2.29 1.12
N ASP A 280 29.67 -3.40 0.38
CA ASP A 280 28.96 -3.57 -0.90
C ASP A 280 27.44 -3.41 -0.73
N ILE A 281 26.87 -3.99 0.32
CA ILE A 281 25.44 -3.87 0.62
C ILE A 281 25.09 -2.40 0.97
N LEU A 282 25.92 -1.76 1.81
CA LEU A 282 25.72 -0.36 2.19
C LEU A 282 25.82 0.57 0.96
N TYR A 283 26.82 0.40 0.09
CA TYR A 283 26.96 1.23 -1.12
C TYR A 283 25.84 1.00 -2.14
N SER A 284 25.39 -0.24 -2.33
CA SER A 284 24.30 -0.58 -3.24
C SER A 284 22.98 0.13 -2.88
N SER A 285 22.64 0.20 -1.59
CA SER A 285 21.47 0.95 -1.10
C SER A 285 21.52 2.44 -1.46
N SER A 286 22.69 3.08 -1.30
CA SER A 286 22.81 4.51 -1.61
C SER A 286 22.65 4.82 -3.08
N TYR A 287 23.17 3.95 -3.95
CA TYR A 287 23.06 4.16 -5.40
C TYR A 287 21.59 4.12 -5.83
N GLN A 288 20.82 3.16 -5.34
CA GLN A 288 19.38 3.06 -5.60
C GLN A 288 18.63 4.30 -5.09
N LYS A 289 18.94 4.78 -3.89
CA LYS A 289 18.31 5.98 -3.32
C LYS A 289 18.65 7.24 -4.11
N GLN A 290 19.91 7.39 -4.53
CA GLN A 290 20.36 8.53 -5.33
C GLN A 290 19.73 8.54 -6.72
N GLU A 291 19.64 7.38 -7.37
CA GLU A 291 18.98 7.24 -8.67
C GLU A 291 17.46 7.52 -8.56
N LEU A 292 16.79 7.02 -7.52
CA LEU A 292 15.37 7.31 -7.30
C LEU A 292 15.12 8.82 -7.08
N GLN A 293 15.99 9.50 -6.32
CA GLN A 293 15.91 10.95 -6.15
C GLN A 293 16.15 11.70 -7.46
N ARG A 294 17.10 11.24 -8.28
CA ARG A 294 17.36 11.81 -9.60
C ARG A 294 16.15 11.65 -10.53
N LEU A 295 15.54 10.46 -10.58
CA LEU A 295 14.32 10.19 -11.34
C LEU A 295 13.16 11.07 -10.86
N HIS A 296 13.00 11.22 -9.55
CA HIS A 296 11.97 12.09 -8.98
C HIS A 296 12.17 13.56 -9.38
N ARG A 297 13.41 14.08 -9.29
CA ARG A 297 13.74 15.44 -9.75
C ARG A 297 13.45 15.61 -11.25
N ALA A 298 13.84 14.65 -12.08
CA ALA A 298 13.57 14.67 -13.51
C ALA A 298 12.06 14.69 -13.80
N ALA A 299 11.28 13.86 -13.11
CA ALA A 299 9.83 13.84 -13.22
C ALA A 299 9.21 15.19 -12.84
N CYS A 300 9.64 15.80 -11.73
CA CYS A 300 9.18 17.13 -11.31
C CYS A 300 9.46 18.21 -12.36
N VAL A 301 10.65 18.20 -12.98
CA VAL A 301 11.01 19.13 -14.06
C VAL A 301 10.12 18.94 -15.28
N ILE A 302 9.95 17.69 -15.75
CA ILE A 302 9.08 17.37 -16.90
C ILE A 302 7.65 17.84 -16.64
N GLN A 303 7.14 17.55 -15.44
CA GLN A 303 5.79 17.95 -15.05
C GLN A 303 5.64 19.47 -14.98
N ALA A 304 6.63 20.19 -14.44
CA ALA A 304 6.61 21.65 -14.39
C ALA A 304 6.62 22.27 -15.79
N VAL A 305 7.46 21.76 -16.69
CA VAL A 305 7.53 22.19 -18.09
C VAL A 305 6.20 21.96 -18.80
N TRP A 306 5.59 20.78 -18.62
CA TRP A 306 4.29 20.44 -19.22
C TRP A 306 3.16 21.33 -18.70
N ARG A 307 3.05 21.52 -17.38
CA ARG A 307 2.06 22.41 -16.77
C ARG A 307 2.22 23.84 -17.29
N GLY A 308 3.46 24.33 -17.38
CA GLY A 308 3.77 25.62 -17.98
C GLY A 308 3.36 25.73 -19.45
N PHE A 309 3.62 24.70 -20.26
CA PHE A 309 3.21 24.65 -21.67
C PHE A 309 1.68 24.71 -21.82
N GLN A 310 0.93 23.96 -21.01
CA GLN A 310 -0.53 23.96 -21.02
C GLN A 310 -1.10 25.35 -20.72
N ILE A 311 -0.57 26.03 -19.69
CA ILE A 311 -1.00 27.38 -19.32
C ILE A 311 -0.70 28.37 -20.47
N ARG A 312 0.54 28.36 -21.01
CA ARG A 312 0.92 29.24 -22.13
C ARG A 312 0.05 29.02 -23.36
N LYS A 313 -0.29 27.75 -23.68
CA LYS A 313 -1.20 27.40 -24.79
C LYS A 313 -2.61 27.97 -24.58
N ARG A 314 -3.13 27.95 -23.35
CA ARG A 314 -4.43 28.57 -23.01
C ARG A 314 -4.36 30.09 -23.09
N MET A 315 -3.31 30.70 -22.53
CA MET A 315 -3.10 32.15 -22.55
C MET A 315 -2.99 32.68 -23.99
N ARG A 316 -2.32 31.97 -24.90
CA ARG A 316 -2.26 32.35 -26.33
C ARG A 316 -3.64 32.39 -26.99
N LYS A 317 -4.59 31.57 -26.56
CA LYS A 317 -5.96 31.53 -27.14
C LYS A 317 -6.90 32.58 -26.53
N LEU A 318 -6.57 33.09 -25.35
CA LEU A 318 -7.44 33.99 -24.59
C LEU A 318 -7.72 35.33 -25.31
N PRO A 319 -6.72 36.03 -25.89
CA PRO A 319 -6.99 37.28 -26.63
C PRO A 319 -7.96 37.12 -27.79
N GLY A 320 -7.87 36.00 -28.53
CA GLY A 320 -8.79 35.69 -29.62
C GLY A 320 -10.23 35.47 -29.14
N ALA A 321 -10.39 34.74 -28.03
CA ALA A 321 -11.70 34.53 -27.40
C ALA A 321 -12.31 35.84 -26.88
N VAL A 322 -11.51 36.67 -26.19
CA VAL A 322 -11.96 37.99 -25.69
C VAL A 322 -12.34 38.90 -26.85
N THR A 323 -11.53 38.96 -27.90
CA THR A 323 -11.82 39.78 -29.09
C THR A 323 -13.10 39.32 -29.79
N SER A 324 -13.31 38.01 -29.92
CA SER A 324 -14.54 37.44 -30.48
C SER A 324 -15.77 37.82 -29.65
N LEU A 325 -15.68 37.68 -28.32
CA LEU A 325 -16.74 38.07 -27.40
C LEU A 325 -17.06 39.57 -27.52
N GLN A 326 -16.04 40.43 -27.48
CA GLN A 326 -16.21 41.88 -27.64
C GLN A 326 -16.83 42.25 -28.98
N ARG A 327 -16.40 41.62 -30.08
CA ARG A 327 -17.00 41.83 -31.41
C ARG A 327 -18.47 41.43 -31.43
N SER A 328 -18.81 40.26 -30.88
CA SER A 328 -20.20 39.78 -30.82
C SER A 328 -21.09 40.72 -29.98
N PHE A 329 -20.58 41.21 -28.85
CA PHE A 329 -21.29 42.15 -28.00
C PHE A 329 -21.55 43.48 -28.70
N ARG A 330 -20.52 44.05 -29.35
CA ARG A 330 -20.66 45.28 -30.14
C ARG A 330 -21.65 45.12 -31.29
N ALA A 331 -21.59 43.99 -32.01
CA ALA A 331 -22.52 43.71 -33.10
C ALA A 331 -23.97 43.60 -32.61
N LYS A 332 -24.21 42.88 -31.51
CA LYS A 332 -25.54 42.76 -30.88
C LYS A 332 -26.08 44.14 -30.49
N ARG A 333 -25.27 44.94 -29.80
CA ARG A 333 -25.66 46.29 -29.38
C ARG A 333 -25.99 47.20 -30.57
N HIS A 334 -25.20 47.13 -31.64
CA HIS A 334 -25.47 47.89 -32.86
C HIS A 334 -26.78 47.44 -33.55
N GLN A 335 -27.05 46.14 -33.56
CA GLN A 335 -28.28 45.59 -34.12
C GLN A 335 -29.52 46.04 -33.32
N GLU A 336 -29.45 46.00 -31.99
CA GLU A 336 -30.51 46.49 -31.09
C GLU A 336 -30.81 47.97 -31.33
N MET A 337 -29.77 48.81 -31.41
CA MET A 337 -29.92 50.24 -31.72
C MET A 337 -30.57 50.47 -33.09
N LYS A 338 -30.16 49.71 -34.11
CA LYS A 338 -30.75 49.81 -35.46
C LYS A 338 -32.21 49.39 -35.47
N GLN A 339 -32.57 48.34 -34.72
CA GLN A 339 -33.95 47.91 -34.58
C GLN A 339 -34.79 48.97 -33.86
N GLN A 340 -34.27 49.59 -32.81
CA GLN A 340 -34.97 50.64 -32.09
C GLN A 340 -35.20 51.88 -32.98
N LYS A 341 -34.20 52.30 -33.77
CA LYS A 341 -34.36 53.38 -34.75
C LYS A 341 -35.45 53.07 -35.79
N ARG A 342 -35.41 51.86 -36.37
CA ARG A 342 -36.44 51.42 -37.31
C ARG A 342 -37.84 51.42 -36.71
N ARG A 343 -38.00 50.97 -35.46
CA ARG A 343 -39.30 51.01 -34.77
C ARG A 343 -39.83 52.43 -34.63
N LYS A 344 -38.96 53.37 -34.23
CA LYS A 344 -39.33 54.80 -34.15
C LYS A 344 -39.72 55.37 -35.52
N GLU A 345 -38.91 55.11 -36.54
CA GLU A 345 -39.20 55.54 -37.93
C GLU A 345 -40.53 54.97 -38.43
N GLU A 346 -40.83 53.69 -38.13
CA GLU A 346 -42.11 53.04 -38.46
C GLU A 346 -43.28 53.66 -37.70
N GLU A 347 -43.13 53.97 -36.42
CA GLU A 347 -44.15 54.63 -35.59
C GLU A 347 -44.45 56.04 -36.12
N GLU A 348 -43.42 56.85 -36.37
CA GLU A 348 -43.57 58.18 -36.98
C GLU A 348 -44.23 58.11 -38.36
N LEU A 349 -43.86 57.14 -39.18
CA LEU A 349 -44.51 56.94 -40.48
C LEU A 349 -45.98 56.56 -40.32
N ARG A 350 -46.32 55.68 -39.38
CA ARG A 350 -47.72 55.31 -39.10
C ARG A 350 -48.53 56.52 -38.66
N GLU A 351 -47.99 57.38 -37.81
CA GLU A 351 -48.63 58.62 -37.37
C GLU A 351 -48.83 59.59 -38.53
N ARG A 352 -47.79 59.83 -39.35
CA ARG A 352 -47.89 60.65 -40.56
C ARG A 352 -48.98 60.14 -41.52
N LEU A 353 -49.03 58.83 -41.76
CA LEU A 353 -50.04 58.23 -42.62
C LEU A 353 -51.46 58.34 -42.03
N LYS A 354 -51.62 58.20 -40.70
CA LYS A 354 -52.92 58.44 -40.03
C LYS A 354 -53.36 59.88 -40.24
N LEU A 355 -52.47 60.85 -40.02
CA LEU A 355 -52.77 62.27 -40.22
C LEU A 355 -53.12 62.59 -41.68
N GLN A 356 -52.38 62.05 -42.64
CA GLN A 356 -52.68 62.21 -44.06
C GLN A 356 -54.05 61.63 -44.42
N ARG A 357 -54.41 60.44 -43.91
CA ARG A 357 -55.74 59.86 -44.13
C ARG A 357 -56.84 60.74 -43.55
N LEU A 358 -56.66 61.27 -42.33
CA LEU A 358 -57.63 62.17 -41.70
C LEU A 358 -57.83 63.46 -42.51
N ARG A 359 -56.75 64.05 -43.01
CA ARG A 359 -56.80 65.23 -43.88
C ARG A 359 -57.52 64.94 -45.19
N ALA A 360 -57.14 63.85 -45.88
CA ALA A 360 -57.79 63.45 -47.13
C ALA A 360 -59.29 63.15 -46.94
N MET A 361 -59.69 62.53 -45.81
CA MET A 361 -61.10 62.32 -45.48
C MET A 361 -61.84 63.64 -45.24
N ARG A 362 -61.19 64.62 -44.58
CA ARG A 362 -61.77 65.95 -44.36
C ARG A 362 -61.95 66.68 -45.69
N GLU A 363 -60.90 66.78 -46.50
CA GLU A 363 -60.94 67.42 -47.82
C GLU A 363 -61.99 66.78 -48.74
N PHE A 364 -62.13 65.44 -48.70
CA PHE A 364 -63.17 64.74 -49.43
C PHE A 364 -64.57 65.16 -48.96
N ARG A 365 -64.81 65.19 -47.63
CA ARG A 365 -66.10 65.60 -47.07
C ARG A 365 -66.43 67.05 -47.40
N GLU A 366 -65.46 67.96 -47.32
CA GLU A 366 -65.62 69.38 -47.69
C GLU A 366 -66.03 69.52 -49.17
N LYS A 367 -65.36 68.79 -50.08
CA LYS A 367 -65.74 68.78 -51.50
C LYS A 367 -67.13 68.20 -51.74
N GLN A 368 -67.52 67.16 -51.02
CA GLN A 368 -68.87 66.60 -51.11
C GLN A 368 -69.94 67.58 -50.60
N LEU A 369 -69.68 68.28 -49.50
CA LEU A 369 -70.58 69.32 -48.98
C LEU A 369 -70.75 70.47 -49.98
N ALA A 370 -69.65 71.00 -50.52
CA ALA A 370 -69.70 72.06 -51.53
C ALA A 370 -70.46 71.64 -52.79
N LEU A 371 -70.31 70.38 -53.22
CA LEU A 371 -71.09 69.86 -54.34
C LEU A 371 -72.59 69.81 -54.01
N LEU A 372 -72.97 69.33 -52.82
CA LEU A 372 -74.35 69.28 -52.37
C LEU A 372 -75.00 70.67 -52.27
N GLU A 373 -74.25 71.70 -51.86
CA GLU A 373 -74.72 73.09 -51.80
C GLU A 373 -75.09 73.65 -53.18
N ILE A 374 -74.41 73.21 -54.25
CA ILE A 374 -74.60 73.70 -55.62
C ILE A 374 -75.70 72.92 -56.37
N VAL A 375 -75.99 71.68 -55.98
CA VAL A 375 -76.97 70.83 -56.68
C VAL A 375 -78.41 71.29 -56.39
N HIS A 376 -79.16 71.58 -57.44
CA HIS A 376 -80.56 71.99 -57.33
C HIS A 376 -81.44 70.88 -56.72
N ALA A 377 -82.39 71.24 -55.85
CA ALA A 377 -83.21 70.31 -55.06
C ALA A 377 -83.91 69.22 -55.91
N GLY A 378 -84.47 69.59 -57.06
CA GLY A 378 -85.13 68.63 -57.97
C GLY A 378 -84.20 67.61 -58.65
N GLN A 379 -82.87 67.82 -58.63
CA GLN A 379 -81.87 66.90 -59.18
C GLN A 379 -81.17 66.05 -58.10
N MET A 380 -81.44 66.34 -56.83
CA MET A 380 -80.79 65.69 -55.68
C MET A 380 -81.02 64.17 -55.68
N ASP A 381 -82.24 63.70 -55.98
CA ASP A 381 -82.57 62.27 -56.01
C ASP A 381 -81.85 61.50 -57.13
N LYS A 382 -81.57 62.15 -58.26
CA LYS A 382 -80.77 61.56 -59.34
C LYS A 382 -79.32 61.43 -58.90
N HIS A 383 -78.74 62.52 -58.37
CA HIS A 383 -77.37 62.53 -57.87
C HIS A 383 -77.13 61.49 -56.75
N MET A 384 -78.07 61.37 -55.81
CA MET A 384 -78.00 60.38 -54.73
C MET A 384 -78.07 58.94 -55.25
N ARG A 385 -78.86 58.66 -56.30
CA ARG A 385 -78.91 57.34 -56.95
C ARG A 385 -77.59 57.02 -57.65
N ASP A 386 -77.06 57.93 -58.45
CA ASP A 386 -75.79 57.74 -59.17
C ASP A 386 -74.63 57.50 -58.19
N THR A 387 -74.61 58.22 -57.06
CA THR A 387 -73.60 58.05 -55.99
C THR A 387 -73.70 56.69 -55.32
N ARG A 388 -74.91 56.20 -55.06
CA ARG A 388 -75.14 54.85 -54.51
C ARG A 388 -74.68 53.77 -55.50
N GLU A 389 -74.99 53.91 -56.77
CA GLU A 389 -74.57 52.97 -57.81
C GLU A 389 -73.04 52.92 -57.94
N MET A 390 -72.39 54.09 -58.03
CA MET A 390 -70.94 54.19 -58.07
C MET A 390 -70.29 53.59 -56.81
N SER A 391 -70.87 53.86 -55.63
CA SER A 391 -70.39 53.27 -54.37
C SER A 391 -70.52 51.74 -54.37
N ALA A 392 -71.63 51.21 -54.86
CA ALA A 392 -71.85 49.77 -54.99
C ALA A 392 -70.80 49.14 -55.92
N LEU A 393 -70.49 49.77 -57.07
CA LEU A 393 -69.44 49.30 -57.98
C LEU A 393 -68.06 49.29 -57.32
N VAL A 394 -67.72 50.33 -56.56
CA VAL A 394 -66.45 50.41 -55.81
C VAL A 394 -66.37 49.30 -54.76
N ILE A 395 -67.42 49.10 -53.95
CA ILE A 395 -67.47 48.04 -52.93
C ILE A 395 -67.34 46.67 -53.58
N GLN A 396 -68.10 46.40 -54.66
CA GLN A 396 -68.04 45.14 -55.38
C GLN A 396 -66.66 44.88 -55.99
N LYS A 397 -66.02 45.90 -56.56
CA LYS A 397 -64.65 45.82 -57.09
C LYS A 397 -63.65 45.48 -55.97
N HIS A 398 -63.72 46.17 -54.84
CA HIS A 398 -62.87 45.89 -53.69
C HIS A 398 -63.10 44.49 -53.10
N TRP A 399 -64.36 44.04 -53.03
CA TRP A 399 -64.71 42.70 -52.57
C TRP A 399 -64.19 41.60 -53.51
N LYS A 400 -64.39 41.75 -54.82
CA LYS A 400 -63.82 40.84 -55.83
C LYS A 400 -62.30 40.75 -55.64
N GLY A 401 -61.62 41.89 -55.52
CA GLY A 401 -60.18 41.94 -55.26
C GLY A 401 -59.76 41.31 -53.92
N HIS A 402 -60.51 41.54 -52.84
CA HIS A 402 -60.27 40.91 -51.53
C HIS A 402 -60.41 39.38 -51.62
N ARG A 403 -61.47 38.88 -52.26
CA ARG A 403 -61.74 37.45 -52.44
C ARG A 403 -60.59 36.76 -53.20
N HIS A 404 -60.12 37.35 -54.30
CA HIS A 404 -58.99 36.82 -55.05
C HIS A 404 -57.70 36.81 -54.23
N ARG A 405 -57.38 37.91 -53.54
CA ARG A 405 -56.20 37.97 -52.66
C ARG A 405 -56.26 36.95 -51.53
N ARG A 406 -57.42 36.75 -50.91
CA ARG A 406 -57.61 35.73 -49.86
C ARG A 406 -57.37 34.32 -50.40
N ARG A 407 -57.94 33.99 -51.56
CA ARG A 407 -57.71 32.70 -52.22
C ARG A 407 -56.23 32.49 -52.56
N PHE A 408 -55.58 33.50 -53.12
CA PHE A 408 -54.16 33.45 -53.45
C PHE A 408 -53.28 33.29 -52.20
N LEU A 409 -53.57 34.01 -51.11
CA LEU A 409 -52.83 33.90 -49.86
C LEU A 409 -52.96 32.48 -49.27
N LEU A 410 -54.16 31.90 -49.31
CA LEU A 410 -54.38 30.53 -48.90
C LEU A 410 -53.55 29.56 -49.76
N GLN A 411 -53.63 29.65 -51.09
CA GLN A 411 -52.84 28.84 -52.01
C GLN A 411 -51.33 28.99 -51.76
N LYS A 412 -50.86 30.22 -51.53
CA LYS A 412 -49.45 30.52 -51.22
C LYS A 412 -49.02 29.88 -49.91
N GLN A 413 -49.87 29.89 -48.89
CA GLN A 413 -49.60 29.24 -47.60
C GLN A 413 -49.54 27.72 -47.75
N THR A 414 -50.51 27.12 -48.45
CA THR A 414 -50.51 25.68 -48.76
C THR A 414 -49.25 25.28 -49.53
N LEU A 415 -48.85 26.06 -50.53
CA LEU A 415 -47.62 25.81 -51.28
C LEU A 415 -46.36 25.92 -50.41
N LYS A 416 -46.31 26.89 -49.48
CA LYS A 416 -45.21 27.03 -48.53
C LYS A 416 -45.12 25.81 -47.60
N GLN A 417 -46.25 25.35 -47.08
CA GLN A 417 -46.33 24.13 -46.25
C GLN A 417 -45.90 22.89 -47.04
N TYR A 418 -46.37 22.72 -48.27
CA TYR A 418 -45.97 21.62 -49.15
C TYR A 418 -44.46 21.63 -49.41
N LYS A 419 -43.88 22.79 -49.78
CA LYS A 419 -42.42 22.93 -49.99
C LYS A 419 -41.62 22.59 -48.73
N ALA A 420 -42.11 23.02 -47.56
CA ALA A 420 -41.48 22.67 -46.28
C ALA A 420 -41.55 21.17 -46.01
N ALA A 421 -42.72 20.55 -46.20
CA ALA A 421 -42.92 19.11 -46.06
C ALA A 421 -41.97 18.30 -46.95
N VAL A 422 -41.86 18.66 -48.24
CA VAL A 422 -40.93 18.02 -49.19
C VAL A 422 -39.48 18.17 -48.73
N THR A 423 -39.11 19.35 -48.20
CA THR A 423 -37.74 19.59 -47.69
C THR A 423 -37.42 18.70 -46.50
N ILE A 424 -38.35 18.58 -45.54
CA ILE A 424 -38.22 17.72 -44.36
C ILE A 424 -38.17 16.25 -44.78
N GLN A 425 -39.09 15.80 -45.66
CA GLN A 425 -39.11 14.44 -46.18
C GLN A 425 -37.78 14.08 -46.87
N ARG A 426 -37.24 14.96 -47.72
CA ARG A 426 -35.93 14.75 -48.36
C ARG A 426 -34.79 14.70 -47.35
N ALA A 427 -34.83 15.51 -46.29
CA ALA A 427 -33.82 15.46 -45.22
C ALA A 427 -33.90 14.14 -44.43
N ALA A 428 -35.11 13.70 -44.07
CA ALA A 428 -35.35 12.44 -43.38
C ALA A 428 -34.90 11.23 -44.21
N LEU A 429 -35.25 11.18 -45.51
CA LEU A 429 -34.81 10.13 -46.41
C LEU A 429 -33.27 10.09 -46.56
N ARG A 430 -32.62 11.26 -46.64
CA ARG A 430 -31.15 11.34 -46.66
C ARG A 430 -30.53 10.84 -45.35
N PHE A 431 -31.10 11.20 -44.20
CA PHE A 431 -30.67 10.72 -42.89
C PHE A 431 -30.83 9.20 -42.76
N LEU A 432 -31.98 8.65 -43.15
CA LEU A 432 -32.24 7.21 -43.13
C LEU A 432 -31.29 6.46 -44.07
N LYS A 433 -31.02 6.99 -45.27
CA LYS A 433 -30.02 6.43 -46.20
C LYS A 433 -28.61 6.46 -45.59
N LYS A 434 -28.23 7.55 -44.91
CA LYS A 434 -26.96 7.65 -44.17
C LYS A 434 -26.88 6.62 -43.03
N ARG A 435 -27.94 6.47 -42.23
CA ARG A 435 -27.99 5.44 -41.16
C ARG A 435 -27.90 4.02 -41.72
N ARG A 436 -28.57 3.74 -42.85
CA ARG A 436 -28.49 2.44 -43.52
C ARG A 436 -27.05 2.15 -43.98
N ARG A 437 -26.40 3.09 -44.65
CA ARG A 437 -24.98 2.96 -45.04
C ARG A 437 -24.04 2.73 -43.85
N ILE A 438 -24.26 3.44 -42.74
CA ILE A 438 -23.47 3.23 -41.52
C ILE A 438 -23.71 1.82 -40.96
N ARG A 439 -24.96 1.36 -40.91
CA ARG A 439 -25.31 -0.01 -40.48
C ARG A 439 -24.68 -1.06 -41.40
N GLU A 440 -24.74 -0.87 -42.71
CA GLU A 440 -24.10 -1.73 -43.71
C GLU A 440 -22.56 -1.74 -43.54
N SER A 441 -21.93 -0.59 -43.29
CA SER A 441 -20.48 -0.51 -43.06
C SER A 441 -20.01 -1.14 -41.73
N LEU A 442 -20.88 -1.15 -40.71
CA LEU A 442 -20.60 -1.74 -39.39
C LEU A 442 -20.99 -3.21 -39.30
N SER A 443 -21.60 -3.77 -40.34
CA SER A 443 -21.95 -5.19 -40.43
C SER A 443 -20.91 -5.88 -41.33
N PRO A 444 -19.82 -6.47 -40.80
CA PRO A 444 -18.89 -7.30 -41.59
C PRO A 444 -19.50 -8.67 -41.94
N TRP A 445 -20.83 -8.79 -41.96
CA TRP A 445 -21.49 -9.96 -42.51
C TRP A 445 -21.50 -9.83 -44.02
N ARG A 446 -20.43 -10.35 -44.65
CA ARG A 446 -20.48 -10.79 -46.04
C ARG A 446 -21.80 -11.54 -46.21
N LYS A 447 -22.57 -11.20 -47.24
CA LYS A 447 -23.56 -12.15 -47.78
C LYS A 447 -22.81 -13.47 -47.93
N HIS A 448 -23.09 -14.43 -47.05
CA HIS A 448 -22.70 -15.80 -47.33
C HIS A 448 -23.28 -16.09 -48.71
N GLN A 449 -22.39 -16.48 -49.62
CA GLN A 449 -22.75 -17.18 -50.83
C GLN A 449 -23.80 -18.22 -50.41
N GLU A 450 -24.99 -18.16 -51.03
CA GLU A 450 -26.11 -19.02 -50.66
C GLU A 450 -25.59 -20.46 -50.56
N LEU A 451 -25.67 -21.04 -49.36
CA LEU A 451 -25.29 -22.44 -49.14
C LEU A 451 -26.11 -23.27 -50.14
N PRO A 452 -25.48 -24.12 -50.96
CA PRO A 452 -26.20 -24.98 -51.89
C PRO A 452 -27.24 -25.80 -51.12
N ASP A 453 -28.42 -26.00 -51.71
CA ASP A 453 -29.60 -26.52 -50.99
C ASP A 453 -29.36 -27.88 -50.30
N GLU A 454 -28.41 -28.68 -50.81
CA GLU A 454 -27.97 -29.93 -50.18
C GLU A 454 -27.31 -29.74 -48.81
N GLU A 455 -26.48 -28.69 -48.64
CA GLU A 455 -25.85 -28.39 -47.35
C GLU A 455 -26.85 -27.81 -46.35
N ARG A 456 -27.82 -27.01 -46.83
CA ARG A 456 -28.95 -26.56 -46.00
C ARG A 456 -29.75 -27.73 -45.47
N LEU A 457 -30.10 -28.69 -46.33
CA LEU A 457 -30.88 -29.86 -45.92
C LEU A 457 -30.12 -30.71 -44.89
N ARG A 458 -28.81 -30.90 -45.07
CA ARG A 458 -27.96 -31.61 -44.09
C ARG A 458 -27.89 -30.92 -42.73
N LEU A 459 -27.73 -29.60 -42.73
CA LEU A 459 -27.69 -28.83 -41.49
C LEU A 459 -29.05 -28.83 -40.79
N GLN A 460 -30.14 -28.77 -41.56
CA GLN A 460 -31.50 -28.83 -41.04
C GLN A 460 -31.80 -30.19 -40.42
N GLN A 461 -31.42 -31.29 -41.08
CA GLN A 461 -31.50 -32.64 -40.50
C GLN A 461 -30.69 -32.78 -39.20
N LYS A 462 -29.51 -32.15 -39.11
CA LYS A 462 -28.72 -32.13 -37.85
C LYS A 462 -29.42 -31.35 -36.74
N VAL A 463 -30.03 -30.21 -37.06
CA VAL A 463 -30.78 -29.41 -36.09
C VAL A 463 -32.04 -30.16 -35.63
N ASP A 464 -32.78 -30.77 -36.56
CA ASP A 464 -33.98 -31.53 -36.25
C ASP A 464 -33.66 -32.77 -35.40
N ALA A 465 -32.56 -33.49 -35.70
CA ALA A 465 -32.07 -34.59 -34.88
C ALA A 465 -31.70 -34.13 -33.46
N HIS A 466 -31.08 -32.95 -33.33
CA HIS A 466 -30.73 -32.38 -32.03
C HIS A 466 -31.98 -31.94 -31.23
N LEU A 467 -32.98 -31.36 -31.91
CA LEU A 467 -34.27 -31.00 -31.31
C LEU A 467 -35.09 -32.23 -30.88
N GLN A 468 -34.97 -33.36 -31.58
CA GLN A 468 -35.58 -34.63 -31.14
C GLN A 468 -34.89 -35.23 -29.92
N LEU A 469 -33.57 -35.05 -29.79
CA LEU A 469 -32.81 -35.48 -28.61
C LEU A 469 -33.03 -34.56 -27.39
N HIS A 470 -33.41 -33.29 -27.63
CA HIS A 470 -33.67 -32.29 -26.60
C HIS A 470 -35.03 -31.61 -26.82
N PRO A 471 -36.15 -32.32 -26.58
CA PRO A 471 -37.47 -31.73 -26.71
C PRO A 471 -37.63 -30.61 -25.69
N VAL A 472 -37.86 -29.39 -26.18
CA VAL A 472 -38.17 -28.24 -25.33
C VAL A 472 -39.50 -28.51 -24.64
N ARG A 473 -39.49 -28.64 -23.31
CA ARG A 473 -40.73 -28.64 -22.52
C ARG A 473 -41.39 -27.27 -22.67
N ILE A 474 -42.44 -27.22 -23.47
CA ILE A 474 -43.32 -26.07 -23.57
C ILE A 474 -44.15 -26.04 -22.28
N PHE A 475 -43.95 -25.00 -21.47
CA PHE A 475 -44.84 -24.62 -20.36
C PHE A 475 -45.76 -23.49 -20.83
#